data_AF-A0A959Z3Q4-F1
#
_entry.id   AF-A0A959Z3Q4-F1
#
_cell.length_a   1.000
_cell.length_b   1.000
_cell.length_c   1.000
_cell.angle_alpha   90.00
_cell.angle_beta   90.00
_cell.angle_gamma   90.00
#
_symmetry.space_group_name_H-M   'P 1'
#
loop_
_entity.id
_entity.type
_entity.pdbx_description
1 polymer ?
#
loop_
_entity_poly.entity_id
_entity_poly.type
_entity_poly.pdbx_seq_one_letter_code
_entity_poly.pdbx_strand_id
1 'polypeptide(L)'
;MERRHILYLGVIGLLATSCGRGGQGQLIGVQGRPDWYQVDPYGMNYIPMGSYVMGPNDQDAPYAMVAKSKTVSVQAFYIDQTEISNNEYRQFVYYVRDSIAKTILGEEDIGEHMFFEDEYGEEIDPPVINWKERIDWYGEEEREVLEDMFLSEGERFYRRREIDTRKLMFEYYWIDLKEASRKSGKDLDLSYTNVKGQNNAIRGHGDRSQFIIKEIINVYPDTLAWVHDFTYSFNEPMTENYFWHPAYDNYPVVGITWQQANAFNVYRTQLMNSWLQHNGEAFVNRFRLPTEAEWEYAARGGLDLAA
;
A
#
# COMPACT_ATOMS: atom_id res chain seq x y z
N MET A 1 -60.37 -35.18 -11.95
CA MET A 1 -59.50 -34.09 -12.45
C MET A 1 -58.14 -34.05 -11.73
N GLU A 2 -58.00 -34.65 -10.53
CA GLU A 2 -56.78 -34.50 -9.70
C GLU A 2 -55.54 -35.32 -10.10
N ARG A 3 -55.68 -36.51 -10.70
CA ARG A 3 -54.51 -37.33 -11.09
C ARG A 3 -53.65 -36.74 -12.21
N ARG A 4 -54.23 -35.87 -13.06
CA ARG A 4 -53.48 -35.21 -14.14
C ARG A 4 -52.50 -34.16 -13.59
N HIS A 5 -52.89 -33.42 -12.54
CA HIS A 5 -52.03 -32.40 -11.93
C HIS A 5 -50.83 -32.99 -11.19
N ILE A 6 -50.98 -34.17 -10.56
CA ILE A 6 -49.88 -34.89 -9.89
C ILE A 6 -48.83 -35.38 -10.90
N LEU A 7 -49.26 -35.83 -12.08
CA LEU A 7 -48.37 -36.22 -13.16
C LEU A 7 -47.61 -35.02 -13.75
N TYR A 8 -48.27 -33.88 -13.93
CA TYR A 8 -47.59 -32.66 -14.40
C TYR A 8 -46.57 -32.13 -13.38
N LEU A 9 -46.88 -32.17 -12.08
CA LEU A 9 -45.94 -31.80 -11.01
C LEU A 9 -44.75 -32.77 -10.92
N GLY A 10 -44.97 -34.07 -11.11
CA GLY A 10 -43.89 -35.07 -11.16
C GLY A 10 -42.96 -34.90 -12.37
N VAL A 11 -43.50 -34.53 -13.54
CA VAL A 11 -42.71 -34.25 -14.74
C VAL A 11 -41.91 -32.95 -14.60
N ILE A 12 -42.46 -31.92 -13.98
CA ILE A 12 -41.74 -30.67 -13.67
C ILE A 12 -40.61 -30.92 -12.66
N GLY A 13 -40.85 -31.78 -11.65
CA GLY A 13 -39.81 -32.22 -10.70
C GLY A 13 -38.66 -32.98 -11.37
N LEU A 14 -38.97 -33.85 -12.34
CA LEU A 14 -37.97 -34.60 -13.12
C LEU A 14 -37.17 -33.72 -14.09
N LEU A 15 -37.79 -32.70 -14.69
CA LEU A 15 -37.09 -31.73 -15.54
C LEU A 15 -36.19 -30.79 -14.72
N ALA A 16 -36.57 -30.44 -13.49
CA ALA A 16 -35.75 -29.63 -12.59
C ALA A 16 -34.48 -30.37 -12.11
N THR A 17 -34.51 -31.70 -12.01
CA THR A 17 -33.34 -32.51 -11.63
C THR A 17 -32.37 -32.80 -12.77
N SER A 18 -32.73 -32.50 -14.02
CA SER A 18 -31.93 -32.86 -15.22
C SER A 18 -30.86 -31.82 -15.58
N CYS A 19 -30.87 -30.63 -14.99
CA CYS A 19 -29.79 -29.65 -15.17
C CYS A 19 -28.66 -29.94 -14.17
N GLY A 20 -28.00 -31.08 -14.35
CA GLY A 20 -26.71 -31.35 -13.74
C GLY A 20 -25.72 -30.29 -14.23
N ARG A 21 -25.52 -29.24 -13.43
CA ARG A 21 -24.45 -28.25 -13.61
C ARG A 21 -23.12 -28.95 -13.27
N GLY A 22 -22.62 -29.74 -14.21
CA GLY A 22 -21.31 -30.39 -14.11
C GLY A 22 -20.62 -30.30 -15.46
N GLY A 23 -19.41 -29.74 -15.50
CA GLY A 23 -18.57 -29.74 -16.69
C GLY A 23 -18.47 -31.17 -17.19
N GLN A 24 -18.96 -31.43 -18.41
CA GLN A 24 -19.12 -32.76 -19.01
C GLN A 24 -17.76 -33.39 -19.35
N GLY A 25 -16.87 -33.54 -18.35
CA GLY A 25 -15.45 -33.79 -18.52
C GLY A 25 -14.65 -32.58 -19.04
N GLN A 26 -15.28 -31.41 -19.20
CA GLN A 26 -14.65 -30.22 -19.78
C GLN A 26 -14.04 -29.30 -18.70
N LEU A 27 -12.92 -28.66 -19.04
CA LEU A 27 -12.27 -27.64 -18.22
C LEU A 27 -13.11 -26.35 -18.23
N ILE A 28 -13.97 -26.19 -17.24
CA ILE A 28 -14.86 -25.02 -17.09
C ILE A 28 -14.39 -24.00 -16.04
N GLY A 29 -13.21 -24.22 -15.47
CA GLY A 29 -12.65 -23.38 -14.41
C GLY A 29 -13.26 -23.63 -13.02
N VAL A 30 -12.61 -23.09 -12.00
CA VAL A 30 -13.06 -23.18 -10.60
C VAL A 30 -14.33 -22.36 -10.42
N GLN A 31 -15.40 -23.01 -10.00
CA GLN A 31 -16.71 -22.37 -9.78
C GLN A 31 -16.77 -21.72 -8.38
N GLY A 32 -17.64 -20.72 -8.23
CA GLY A 32 -17.87 -20.07 -6.93
C GLY A 32 -16.74 -19.12 -6.48
N ARG A 33 -15.91 -18.65 -7.40
CA ARG A 33 -15.00 -17.53 -7.11
C ARG A 33 -15.83 -16.24 -6.98
N PRO A 34 -15.47 -15.33 -6.05
CA PRO A 34 -16.14 -14.04 -5.95
C PRO A 34 -15.98 -13.26 -7.26
N ASP A 35 -17.04 -12.57 -7.66
CA ASP A 35 -16.97 -11.62 -8.76
C ASP A 35 -16.04 -10.47 -8.35
N TRP A 36 -15.03 -10.20 -9.16
CA TRP A 36 -14.10 -9.11 -8.92
C TRP A 36 -14.45 -7.94 -9.83
N TYR A 37 -14.76 -6.80 -9.22
CA TYR A 37 -14.93 -5.53 -9.91
C TYR A 37 -13.87 -4.57 -9.40
N GLN A 38 -13.11 -3.96 -10.32
CA GLN A 38 -12.18 -2.90 -9.95
C GLN A 38 -12.96 -1.61 -9.76
N VAL A 39 -13.28 -1.27 -8.51
CA VAL A 39 -13.82 0.05 -8.18
C VAL A 39 -12.70 1.07 -8.37
N ASP A 40 -13.04 2.22 -8.96
CA ASP A 40 -12.11 3.35 -9.09
C ASP A 40 -11.71 3.81 -7.67
N PRO A 41 -10.42 3.72 -7.30
CA PRO A 41 -9.99 4.13 -5.97
C PRO A 41 -10.28 5.62 -5.74
N TYR A 42 -10.67 5.96 -4.51
CA TYR A 42 -10.94 7.35 -4.16
C TYR A 42 -9.71 8.23 -4.43
N GLY A 43 -9.96 9.40 -5.05
CA GLY A 43 -8.91 10.35 -5.39
C GLY A 43 -8.02 9.94 -6.56
N MET A 44 -8.34 8.86 -7.28
CA MET A 44 -7.59 8.40 -8.46
C MET A 44 -8.39 8.48 -9.76
N ASN A 45 -7.68 8.67 -10.87
CA ASN A 45 -8.22 8.63 -12.22
C ASN A 45 -7.66 7.46 -13.01
N TYR A 46 -8.52 6.84 -13.81
CA TYR A 46 -8.14 5.80 -14.75
C TYR A 46 -7.48 6.41 -16.00
N ILE A 47 -6.27 5.93 -16.30
CA ILE A 47 -5.50 6.28 -17.48
C ILE A 47 -5.51 5.09 -18.44
N PRO A 48 -6.04 5.26 -19.68
CA PRO A 48 -6.12 4.16 -20.63
C PRO A 48 -4.74 3.78 -21.18
N MET A 49 -4.59 2.51 -21.56
CA MET A 49 -3.37 2.04 -22.21
C MET A 49 -3.09 2.80 -23.51
N GLY A 50 -1.83 3.03 -23.81
CA GLY A 50 -1.43 3.71 -25.04
C GLY A 50 0.07 3.66 -25.25
N SER A 51 0.52 4.32 -26.30
CA SER A 51 1.94 4.48 -26.60
C SER A 51 2.22 5.90 -27.03
N TYR A 52 3.34 6.45 -26.57
CA TYR A 52 3.75 7.80 -26.92
C TYR A 52 5.26 7.87 -27.14
N VAL A 53 5.72 8.94 -27.80
CA VAL A 53 7.15 9.22 -27.95
C VAL A 53 7.62 10.06 -26.78
N MET A 54 8.32 9.41 -25.85
CA MET A 54 9.05 10.03 -24.74
C MET A 54 10.30 10.70 -25.30
N GLY A 55 10.55 11.95 -24.97
CA GLY A 55 11.65 12.71 -25.53
C GLY A 55 11.64 14.19 -25.12
N PRO A 56 12.69 14.94 -25.49
CA PRO A 56 12.82 16.34 -25.11
C PRO A 56 11.66 17.17 -25.63
N ASN A 57 11.19 18.09 -24.79
CA ASN A 57 10.18 19.07 -25.19
C ASN A 57 10.81 20.08 -26.17
N ASP A 58 9.97 20.70 -27.01
CA ASP A 58 10.38 21.72 -27.98
C ASP A 58 10.96 23.01 -27.33
N GLN A 59 10.96 23.09 -25.99
CA GLN A 59 11.54 24.18 -25.19
C GLN A 59 12.97 23.91 -24.67
N ASP A 60 13.54 22.73 -24.89
CA ASP A 60 14.93 22.46 -24.51
C ASP A 60 15.91 23.20 -25.42
N ALA A 61 16.96 23.79 -24.84
CA ALA A 61 17.96 24.55 -25.58
C ALA A 61 18.58 23.70 -26.72
N PRO A 62 18.68 24.21 -27.97
CA PRO A 62 19.03 23.43 -29.17
C PRO A 62 20.37 22.67 -29.17
N TYR A 63 21.19 22.84 -28.13
CA TYR A 63 22.54 22.29 -28.03
C TYR A 63 22.70 21.20 -26.97
N ALA A 64 21.62 20.77 -26.30
CA ALA A 64 21.75 19.78 -25.23
C ALA A 64 22.01 18.34 -25.72
N MET A 65 21.67 17.95 -26.97
CA MET A 65 21.97 16.64 -27.62
C MET A 65 21.96 15.36 -26.74
N VAL A 66 21.24 15.31 -25.61
CA VAL A 66 21.36 14.21 -24.62
C VAL A 66 20.12 13.33 -24.56
N ALA A 67 18.93 13.84 -24.91
CA ALA A 67 17.71 13.05 -24.83
C ALA A 67 17.36 12.39 -26.18
N LYS A 68 17.64 11.08 -26.29
CA LYS A 68 17.12 10.26 -27.41
C LYS A 68 15.62 10.03 -27.20
N SER A 69 14.82 10.33 -28.22
CA SER A 69 13.41 9.96 -28.22
C SER A 69 13.24 8.44 -28.20
N LYS A 70 12.32 7.95 -27.37
CA LYS A 70 11.99 6.53 -27.23
C LYS A 70 10.48 6.39 -27.27
N THR A 71 9.97 5.49 -28.10
CA THR A 71 8.55 5.12 -28.03
C THR A 71 8.34 4.22 -26.83
N VAL A 72 7.50 4.65 -25.88
CA VAL A 72 7.17 3.88 -24.69
C VAL A 72 5.70 3.48 -24.77
N SER A 73 5.41 2.21 -24.50
CA SER A 73 4.05 1.70 -24.35
C SER A 73 3.71 1.60 -22.86
N VAL A 74 2.60 2.21 -22.46
CA VAL A 74 2.11 2.26 -21.07
C VAL A 74 0.82 1.44 -20.98
N GLN A 75 0.76 0.53 -20.02
CA GLN A 75 -0.47 -0.24 -19.72
C GLN A 75 -1.49 0.67 -19.04
N ALA A 76 -2.76 0.28 -19.01
CA ALA A 76 -3.76 1.04 -18.28
C ALA A 76 -3.47 1.00 -16.77
N PHE A 77 -3.62 2.14 -16.09
CA PHE A 77 -3.35 2.25 -14.66
C PHE A 77 -4.17 3.38 -14.03
N TYR A 78 -4.15 3.45 -12.70
CA TYR A 78 -4.77 4.53 -11.94
C TYR A 78 -3.68 5.45 -11.39
N ILE A 79 -3.91 6.76 -11.43
CA ILE A 79 -3.02 7.77 -10.84
C ILE A 79 -3.82 8.74 -9.96
N ASP A 80 -3.22 9.23 -8.88
CA ASP A 80 -3.86 10.24 -8.03
C ASP A 80 -4.18 11.51 -8.85
N GLN A 81 -5.36 12.10 -8.58
CA GLN A 81 -5.85 13.29 -9.29
C GLN A 81 -5.06 14.55 -8.92
N THR A 82 -4.61 14.62 -7.67
CA THR A 82 -3.85 15.73 -7.09
C THR A 82 -2.62 15.17 -6.40
N GLU A 83 -1.66 16.03 -6.09
CA GLU A 83 -0.62 15.68 -5.15
C GLU A 83 -1.21 15.28 -3.78
N ILE A 84 -0.48 14.44 -3.06
CA ILE A 84 -0.86 14.05 -1.69
C ILE A 84 -0.83 15.29 -0.80
N SER A 85 -1.96 15.54 -0.15
CA SER A 85 -2.15 16.68 0.73
C SER A 85 -1.48 16.48 2.09
N ASN A 86 -1.20 17.57 2.80
CA ASN A 86 -0.70 17.53 4.17
C ASN A 86 -1.62 16.73 5.10
N ASN A 87 -2.94 16.82 4.91
CA ASN A 87 -3.89 16.08 5.73
C ASN A 87 -3.85 14.57 5.47
N GLU A 88 -3.75 14.14 4.21
CA GLU A 88 -3.61 12.73 3.85
C GLU A 88 -2.28 12.16 4.38
N TYR A 89 -1.19 12.92 4.29
CA TYR A 89 0.09 12.48 4.86
C TYR A 89 0.07 12.47 6.40
N ARG A 90 -0.65 13.40 7.04
CA ARG A 90 -0.86 13.36 8.50
C ARG A 90 -1.61 12.11 8.95
N GLN A 91 -2.52 11.56 8.14
CA GLN A 91 -3.15 10.27 8.44
C GLN A 91 -2.11 9.16 8.59
N PHE A 92 -1.09 9.14 7.73
CA PHE A 92 0.02 8.20 7.85
C PHE A 92 0.88 8.45 9.09
N VAL A 93 1.22 9.70 9.39
CA VAL A 93 1.97 10.04 10.60
C VAL A 93 1.21 9.65 11.87
N TYR A 94 -0.10 9.88 11.92
CA TYR A 94 -0.94 9.46 13.05
C TYR A 94 -1.08 7.95 13.15
N TYR A 95 -1.15 7.24 12.03
CA TYR A 95 -1.11 5.77 12.06
C TYR A 95 0.17 5.25 12.72
N VAL A 96 1.33 5.82 12.38
CA VAL A 96 2.63 5.43 12.96
C VAL A 96 2.72 5.82 14.44
N ARG A 97 2.28 7.03 14.78
CA ARG A 97 2.16 7.47 16.18
C ARG A 97 1.32 6.49 16.99
N ASP A 98 0.13 6.15 16.49
CA ASP A 98 -0.82 5.31 17.19
C ASP A 98 -0.34 3.86 17.25
N SER A 99 0.37 3.36 16.23
CA SER A 99 0.99 2.02 16.30
C SER A 99 2.03 1.95 17.40
N ILE A 100 2.92 2.96 17.51
CA ILE A 100 3.97 2.98 18.53
C ILE A 100 3.34 3.08 19.92
N ALA A 101 2.38 3.99 20.09
CA ALA A 101 1.68 4.16 21.36
C ALA A 101 0.96 2.88 21.80
N LYS A 102 0.30 2.16 20.87
CA LYS A 102 -0.35 0.88 21.16
C LYS A 102 0.63 -0.22 21.54
N THR A 103 1.78 -0.28 20.89
CA THR A 103 2.83 -1.23 21.24
C THR A 103 3.33 -0.99 22.66
N ILE A 104 3.67 0.27 23.00
CA ILE A 104 4.17 0.61 24.33
C ILE A 104 3.12 0.32 25.41
N LEU A 105 1.86 0.74 25.21
CA LEU A 105 0.80 0.48 26.19
C LEU A 105 0.49 -1.01 26.33
N GLY A 106 0.52 -1.76 25.23
CA GLY A 106 0.30 -3.19 25.25
C GLY A 106 1.44 -3.99 25.90
N GLU A 107 2.68 -3.50 25.84
CA GLU A 107 3.83 -4.09 26.56
C GLU A 107 3.75 -3.89 28.08
N GLU A 108 3.13 -2.79 28.54
CA GLU A 108 2.90 -2.49 29.96
C GLU A 108 1.54 -3.02 30.47
N ASP A 109 0.85 -3.87 29.71
CA ASP A 109 -0.48 -4.42 30.02
C ASP A 109 -1.55 -3.35 30.34
N ILE A 110 -1.42 -2.14 29.79
CA ILE A 110 -2.39 -1.06 29.93
C ILE A 110 -3.42 -1.15 28.80
N GLY A 111 -4.59 -1.68 29.12
CA GLY A 111 -5.69 -1.85 28.16
C GLY A 111 -5.46 -2.95 27.12
N GLU A 112 -6.48 -3.24 26.30
CA GLU A 112 -6.43 -4.30 25.29
C GLU A 112 -5.87 -3.80 23.95
N HIS A 113 -4.63 -3.29 23.94
CA HIS A 113 -4.02 -2.72 22.74
C HIS A 113 -3.27 -3.71 21.84
N MET A 114 -2.97 -4.92 22.34
CA MET A 114 -2.21 -5.96 21.63
C MET A 114 -2.87 -7.33 21.84
N PHE A 115 -2.85 -8.16 20.80
CA PHE A 115 -3.25 -9.57 20.85
C PHE A 115 -2.00 -10.44 20.92
N PHE A 116 -1.85 -11.13 22.05
CA PHE A 116 -0.76 -12.08 22.31
C PHE A 116 -1.12 -13.52 21.98
N GLU A 117 -2.42 -13.83 21.89
CA GLU A 117 -2.94 -15.17 21.62
C GLU A 117 -3.90 -15.13 20.43
N ASP A 118 -3.88 -16.19 19.62
CA ASP A 118 -4.82 -16.36 18.52
C ASP A 118 -6.18 -16.95 18.98
N GLU A 119 -7.09 -17.16 18.03
CA GLU A 119 -8.41 -17.76 18.32
C GLU A 119 -8.32 -19.20 18.89
N TYR A 120 -7.20 -19.88 18.68
CA TYR A 120 -6.95 -21.26 19.10
C TYR A 120 -6.11 -21.36 20.39
N GLY A 121 -5.70 -20.24 20.96
CA GLY A 121 -4.85 -20.16 22.15
C GLY A 121 -3.36 -20.41 21.87
N GLU A 122 -2.92 -20.26 20.63
CA GLU A 122 -1.50 -20.25 20.26
C GLU A 122 -0.92 -18.84 20.46
N GLU A 123 0.29 -18.77 21.02
CA GLU A 123 1.01 -17.51 21.23
C GLU A 123 1.45 -16.90 19.89
N ILE A 124 1.16 -15.62 19.71
CA ILE A 124 1.53 -14.84 18.53
C ILE A 124 2.81 -14.06 18.83
N ASP A 125 3.93 -14.51 18.25
CA ASP A 125 5.23 -13.81 18.31
C ASP A 125 5.66 -13.35 16.90
N PRO A 126 5.72 -12.03 16.63
CA PRO A 126 5.42 -10.91 17.53
C PRO A 126 3.91 -10.63 17.67
N PRO A 127 3.46 -10.03 18.79
CA PRO A 127 2.06 -9.72 19.05
C PRO A 127 1.45 -8.76 18.02
N VAL A 128 0.14 -8.90 17.77
CA VAL A 128 -0.59 -8.12 16.76
C VAL A 128 -1.32 -6.95 17.40
N ILE A 129 -1.19 -5.76 16.82
CA ILE A 129 -1.85 -4.54 17.31
C ILE A 129 -3.38 -4.65 17.19
N ASN A 130 -4.08 -4.36 18.29
CA ASN A 130 -5.52 -4.17 18.31
C ASN A 130 -5.90 -2.73 17.93
N TRP A 131 -6.29 -2.55 16.66
CA TRP A 131 -6.75 -1.28 16.12
C TRP A 131 -8.17 -0.87 16.55
N LYS A 132 -8.93 -1.75 17.21
CA LYS A 132 -10.29 -1.44 17.67
C LYS A 132 -10.31 -0.62 18.95
N GLU A 133 -9.38 -0.90 19.86
CA GLU A 133 -9.27 -0.21 21.14
C GLU A 133 -8.81 1.23 20.94
N ARG A 134 -9.36 2.19 21.68
CA ARG A 134 -8.99 3.60 21.54
C ARG A 134 -7.92 3.97 22.56
N ILE A 135 -6.98 4.82 22.18
CA ILE A 135 -5.96 5.31 23.09
C ILE A 135 -6.53 6.51 23.85
N ASP A 136 -6.51 6.47 25.19
CA ASP A 136 -6.79 7.64 26.02
C ASP A 136 -5.49 8.43 26.28
N TRP A 137 -5.31 9.52 25.54
CA TRP A 137 -4.13 10.38 25.67
C TRP A 137 -4.09 11.21 26.97
N TYR A 138 -5.21 11.28 27.70
CA TYR A 138 -5.37 12.10 28.89
C TYR A 138 -5.42 11.29 30.20
N GLY A 139 -5.49 9.96 30.12
CA GLY A 139 -5.44 9.07 31.27
C GLY A 139 -4.12 9.19 32.05
N GLU A 140 -4.18 8.94 33.36
CA GLU A 140 -3.01 9.13 34.25
C GLU A 140 -1.94 8.05 33.97
N GLU A 141 -2.36 6.79 33.87
CA GLU A 141 -1.50 5.63 33.63
C GLU A 141 -0.90 5.67 32.22
N GLU A 142 -1.73 5.93 31.20
CA GLU A 142 -1.29 6.02 29.81
C GLU A 142 -0.29 7.16 29.61
N ARG A 143 -0.48 8.28 30.31
CA ARG A 143 0.44 9.42 30.19
C ARG A 143 1.81 9.13 30.75
N GLU A 144 1.91 8.37 31.84
CA GLU A 144 3.18 7.98 32.45
C GLU A 144 3.97 7.08 31.49
N VAL A 145 3.31 6.05 30.96
CA VAL A 145 3.93 5.10 30.02
C VAL A 145 4.28 5.73 28.68
N LEU A 146 3.38 6.55 28.12
CA LEU A 146 3.63 7.22 26.84
C LEU A 146 4.65 8.34 26.95
N GLU A 147 5.13 8.72 28.14
CA GLU A 147 6.08 9.82 28.31
C GLU A 147 7.38 9.61 27.52
N ASP A 148 7.79 8.35 27.30
CA ASP A 148 8.96 8.05 26.46
C ASP A 148 8.75 8.58 25.02
N MET A 149 7.54 8.57 24.47
CA MET A 149 7.30 9.08 23.10
C MET A 149 7.44 10.60 22.97
N PHE A 150 7.44 11.35 24.06
CA PHE A 150 7.46 12.81 24.05
C PHE A 150 8.87 13.35 24.26
N LEU A 151 9.08 14.61 23.83
CA LEU A 151 10.34 15.32 24.08
C LEU A 151 10.62 15.40 25.58
N SER A 152 11.90 15.28 25.95
CA SER A 152 12.34 15.47 27.33
C SER A 152 12.12 16.92 27.80
N GLU A 153 12.02 17.15 29.11
CA GLU A 153 11.73 18.48 29.67
C GLU A 153 12.68 19.59 29.22
N GLY A 154 13.95 19.25 28.92
CA GLY A 154 14.96 20.21 28.48
C GLY A 154 14.80 20.68 27.03
N GLU A 155 14.15 19.89 26.18
CA GLU A 155 13.93 20.20 24.76
C GLU A 155 12.55 20.85 24.51
N ARG A 156 11.63 20.81 25.49
CA ARG A 156 10.27 21.34 25.35
C ARG A 156 10.25 22.86 25.22
N PHE A 157 9.79 23.37 24.09
CA PHE A 157 9.52 24.79 23.91
C PHE A 157 8.28 25.21 24.71
N TYR A 158 8.41 26.27 25.54
CA TYR A 158 7.36 26.73 26.47
C TYR A 158 6.74 25.63 27.36
N ARG A 159 7.50 24.57 27.70
CA ARG A 159 7.00 23.40 28.46
C ARG A 159 5.79 22.70 27.83
N ARG A 160 5.57 22.88 26.53
CA ARG A 160 4.53 22.15 25.81
C ARG A 160 4.96 20.71 25.64
N ARG A 161 4.03 19.79 25.87
CA ARG A 161 4.25 18.36 25.66
C ARG A 161 4.07 18.08 24.17
N GLU A 162 5.19 17.82 23.49
CA GLU A 162 5.25 17.57 22.05
C GLU A 162 5.90 16.22 21.79
N ILE A 163 5.39 15.50 20.80
CA ILE A 163 5.88 14.17 20.43
C ILE A 163 7.27 14.31 19.83
N ASP A 164 8.18 13.41 20.20
CA ASP A 164 9.49 13.36 19.59
C ASP A 164 9.38 12.80 18.16
N THR A 165 9.54 13.69 17.17
CA THR A 165 9.45 13.33 15.75
C THR A 165 10.55 12.36 15.32
N ARG A 166 11.64 12.22 16.08
CA ARG A 166 12.72 11.26 15.83
C ARG A 166 12.31 9.81 16.11
N LYS A 167 11.31 9.62 16.97
CA LYS A 167 10.82 8.30 17.37
C LYS A 167 9.76 7.73 16.43
N LEU A 168 9.25 8.53 15.49
CA LEU A 168 8.21 8.13 14.52
C LEU A 168 8.79 7.26 13.40
N MET A 169 9.34 6.11 13.77
CA MET A 169 9.94 5.15 12.86
C MET A 169 8.87 4.16 12.39
N PHE A 170 8.67 4.09 11.08
CA PHE A 170 7.79 3.12 10.45
C PHE A 170 8.59 1.95 9.90
N GLU A 171 8.22 0.75 10.34
CA GLU A 171 8.75 -0.50 9.85
C GLU A 171 7.82 -1.09 8.80
N TYR A 172 8.38 -1.50 7.67
CA TYR A 172 7.63 -2.21 6.64
C TYR A 172 8.49 -3.24 5.93
N TYR A 173 7.79 -4.17 5.28
CA TYR A 173 8.39 -5.25 4.51
C TYR A 173 7.99 -5.15 3.05
N TRP A 174 8.93 -5.47 2.18
CA TRP A 174 8.64 -5.64 0.76
C TRP A 174 9.47 -6.79 0.18
N ILE A 175 8.99 -7.33 -0.95
CA ILE A 175 9.63 -8.47 -1.61
C ILE A 175 10.39 -7.99 -2.84
N ASP A 176 11.68 -8.31 -2.94
CA ASP A 176 12.45 -8.10 -4.16
C ASP A 176 12.13 -9.19 -5.20
N LEU A 177 11.09 -8.90 -5.99
CA LEU A 177 10.67 -9.75 -7.09
C LEU A 177 11.72 -9.85 -8.21
N LYS A 178 12.57 -8.82 -8.39
CA LYS A 178 13.58 -8.82 -9.44
C LYS A 178 14.68 -9.82 -9.11
N GLU A 179 15.16 -9.79 -7.88
CA GLU A 179 16.10 -10.80 -7.39
C GLU A 179 15.48 -12.20 -7.38
N ALA A 180 14.26 -12.34 -6.86
CA ALA A 180 13.56 -13.62 -6.84
C ALA A 180 13.35 -14.22 -8.26
N SER A 181 13.19 -13.37 -9.29
CA SER A 181 13.02 -13.82 -10.67
C SER A 181 14.29 -14.37 -11.35
N ARG A 182 15.48 -14.12 -10.78
CA ARG A 182 16.75 -14.53 -11.39
C ARG A 182 16.86 -16.06 -11.45
N LYS A 183 17.01 -16.60 -12.67
CA LYS A 183 17.12 -18.05 -12.90
C LYS A 183 18.34 -18.70 -12.23
N SER A 184 19.41 -17.95 -12.01
CA SER A 184 20.67 -18.46 -11.45
C SER A 184 20.61 -18.79 -9.96
N GLY A 185 19.69 -18.17 -9.19
CA GLY A 185 19.63 -18.31 -7.74
C GLY A 185 18.74 -19.46 -7.24
N LYS A 186 18.17 -20.27 -8.14
CA LYS A 186 17.18 -21.29 -7.81
C LYS A 186 17.83 -22.52 -7.19
N ASP A 187 17.76 -22.63 -5.87
CA ASP A 187 18.38 -23.67 -5.03
C ASP A 187 17.54 -24.94 -4.94
N LEU A 188 16.21 -24.84 -5.01
CA LEU A 188 15.30 -25.98 -4.90
C LEU A 188 14.97 -26.58 -6.27
N ASP A 189 15.20 -27.88 -6.42
CA ASP A 189 14.73 -28.66 -7.57
C ASP A 189 13.46 -29.43 -7.22
N LEU A 190 12.36 -29.11 -7.92
CA LEU A 190 11.05 -29.76 -7.81
C LEU A 190 10.83 -30.75 -8.97
N SER A 191 11.91 -31.12 -9.68
CA SER A 191 11.84 -31.95 -10.86
C SER A 191 11.58 -33.42 -10.53
N TYR A 192 10.77 -34.07 -11.37
CA TYR A 192 10.53 -35.50 -11.33
C TYR A 192 10.90 -36.11 -12.68
N THR A 193 11.66 -37.21 -12.64
CA THR A 193 12.04 -37.97 -13.84
C THR A 193 11.02 -39.07 -14.10
N ASN A 194 10.50 -39.14 -15.32
CA ASN A 194 9.55 -40.18 -15.71
C ASN A 194 10.23 -41.51 -16.05
N VAL A 195 9.43 -42.56 -16.25
CA VAL A 195 9.91 -43.91 -16.63
C VAL A 195 10.71 -43.91 -17.94
N LYS A 196 10.50 -42.92 -18.82
CA LYS A 196 11.23 -42.74 -20.09
C LYS A 196 12.50 -41.90 -19.93
N GLY A 197 12.90 -41.52 -18.71
CA GLY A 197 14.08 -40.69 -18.44
C GLY A 197 13.92 -39.21 -18.80
N GLN A 198 12.72 -38.73 -19.10
CA GLN A 198 12.45 -37.31 -19.33
C GLN A 198 12.28 -36.60 -17.98
N ASN A 199 12.95 -35.46 -17.81
CA ASN A 199 12.86 -34.66 -16.59
C ASN A 199 11.98 -33.42 -16.79
N ASN A 200 11.04 -33.19 -15.87
CA ASN A 200 10.25 -31.98 -15.80
C ASN A 200 11.00 -30.93 -14.98
N ALA A 201 11.89 -30.17 -15.62
CA ALA A 201 12.73 -29.19 -14.93
C ALA A 201 11.91 -28.02 -14.36
N ILE A 202 11.56 -28.09 -13.08
CA ILE A 202 10.98 -27.01 -12.31
C ILE A 202 11.94 -26.69 -11.17
N ARG A 203 12.63 -25.56 -11.28
CA ARG A 203 13.48 -25.04 -10.22
C ARG A 203 12.82 -23.84 -9.56
N GLY A 204 12.81 -23.84 -8.24
CA GLY A 204 12.25 -22.80 -7.39
C GLY A 204 13.27 -22.34 -6.36
N HIS A 205 12.78 -21.57 -5.40
CA HIS A 205 13.53 -21.19 -4.20
C HIS A 205 13.01 -21.99 -3.01
N GLY A 206 13.90 -22.52 -2.18
CA GLY A 206 13.54 -23.28 -0.99
C GLY A 206 12.94 -22.41 0.12
N ASP A 207 13.46 -21.20 0.26
CA ASP A 207 12.99 -20.22 1.23
C ASP A 207 12.59 -18.90 0.54
N ARG A 208 11.49 -18.32 1.01
CA ARG A 208 11.00 -17.00 0.59
C ARG A 208 11.56 -15.86 1.44
N SER A 209 11.99 -16.16 2.67
CA SER A 209 12.44 -15.16 3.64
C SER A 209 13.63 -14.35 3.12
N GLN A 210 14.50 -14.98 2.33
CA GLN A 210 15.66 -14.35 1.68
C GLN A 210 15.34 -13.18 0.75
N PHE A 211 14.09 -13.06 0.28
CA PHE A 211 13.64 -11.96 -0.58
C PHE A 211 12.80 -10.92 0.17
N ILE A 212 12.50 -11.16 1.45
CA ILE A 212 11.75 -10.24 2.30
C ILE A 212 12.74 -9.26 2.89
N ILE A 213 12.64 -8.00 2.47
CA ILE A 213 13.49 -6.92 2.96
C ILE A 213 12.70 -6.13 3.99
N LYS A 214 13.30 -5.95 5.18
CA LYS A 214 12.79 -5.10 6.26
C LYS A 214 13.45 -3.72 6.15
N GLU A 215 12.64 -2.68 6.07
CA GLU A 215 13.09 -1.29 6.09
C GLU A 215 12.46 -0.54 7.26
N ILE A 216 13.23 0.39 7.83
CA ILE A 216 12.79 1.24 8.93
C ILE A 216 13.11 2.68 8.54
N ILE A 217 12.11 3.56 8.56
CA ILE A 217 12.26 4.95 8.15
C ILE A 217 11.50 5.91 9.06
N ASN A 218 12.07 7.08 9.34
CA ASN A 218 11.32 8.14 10.01
C ASN A 218 10.28 8.71 9.05
N VAL A 219 9.03 8.76 9.44
CA VAL A 219 7.94 9.22 8.57
C VAL A 219 7.68 10.71 8.63
N TYR A 220 8.18 11.39 9.67
CA TYR A 220 7.92 12.80 9.86
C TYR A 220 8.63 13.65 8.79
N PRO A 221 7.94 14.60 8.13
CA PRO A 221 8.54 15.42 7.08
C PRO A 221 9.53 16.44 7.65
N ASP A 222 10.53 16.80 6.86
CA ASP A 222 11.46 17.88 7.21
C ASP A 222 10.77 19.24 7.06
N THR A 223 10.42 19.85 8.19
CA THR A 223 9.78 21.18 8.21
C THR A 223 10.74 22.30 7.86
N LEU A 224 12.07 22.10 8.02
CA LEU A 224 13.09 23.13 7.75
C LEU A 224 13.42 23.30 6.26
N ALA A 225 12.87 22.44 5.39
CA ALA A 225 13.06 22.53 3.94
C ALA A 225 12.74 23.93 3.38
N TRP A 226 11.74 24.60 3.95
CA TRP A 226 11.34 25.96 3.56
C TRP A 226 12.41 27.04 3.80
N VAL A 227 13.30 26.84 4.77
CA VAL A 227 14.42 27.75 5.09
C VAL A 227 15.68 27.32 4.37
N HIS A 228 15.94 26.02 4.30
CA HIS A 228 17.14 25.47 3.68
C HIS A 228 17.16 25.68 2.16
N ASP A 229 16.05 25.36 1.48
CA ASP A 229 16.00 25.38 0.02
C ASP A 229 15.67 26.77 -0.55
N PHE A 230 15.03 27.63 0.25
CA PHE A 230 14.61 28.98 -0.15
C PHE A 230 15.25 30.08 0.71
N THR A 231 16.59 30.12 0.69
CA THR A 231 17.40 31.03 1.52
C THR A 231 17.13 32.53 1.37
N TYR A 232 16.51 32.96 0.27
CA TYR A 232 16.23 34.39 -0.02
C TYR A 232 14.78 34.82 0.23
N SER A 233 13.93 33.95 0.80
CA SER A 233 12.51 34.24 1.07
C SER A 233 12.19 34.20 2.57
N PHE A 234 11.31 35.08 3.04
CA PHE A 234 10.81 35.04 4.43
C PHE A 234 9.78 33.91 4.59
N ASN A 235 10.27 32.68 4.79
CA ASN A 235 9.45 31.47 4.85
C ASN A 235 9.32 30.88 6.27
N GLU A 236 9.77 31.57 7.31
CA GLU A 236 9.61 31.10 8.71
C GLU A 236 8.17 30.70 9.07
N PRO A 237 7.11 31.43 8.65
CA PRO A 237 5.74 31.02 8.93
C PRO A 237 5.35 29.68 8.30
N MET A 238 5.97 29.31 7.15
CA MET A 238 5.77 28.02 6.50
C MET A 238 6.47 26.92 7.27
N THR A 239 7.72 27.13 7.67
CA THR A 239 8.48 26.18 8.50
C THR A 239 7.74 25.77 9.77
N GLU A 240 7.12 26.74 10.46
CA GLU A 240 6.44 26.47 11.73
C GLU A 240 5.06 25.79 11.55
N ASN A 241 4.29 26.22 10.54
CA ASN A 241 2.85 25.90 10.48
C ASN A 241 2.44 25.03 9.30
N TYR A 242 3.26 24.88 8.26
CA TYR A 242 2.83 24.28 6.99
C TYR A 242 2.28 22.87 7.14
N PHE A 243 2.94 22.02 7.93
CA PHE A 243 2.51 20.63 8.08
C PHE A 243 1.32 20.45 9.06
N TRP A 244 1.25 21.28 10.11
CA TRP A 244 0.33 21.08 11.23
C TRP A 244 -0.91 21.94 11.22
N HIS A 245 -0.85 23.14 10.64
CA HIS A 245 -1.93 24.12 10.79
C HIS A 245 -3.08 23.84 9.81
N PRO A 246 -4.35 23.86 10.26
CA PRO A 246 -5.53 23.56 9.43
C PRO A 246 -5.65 24.32 8.10
N ALA A 247 -5.05 25.51 8.02
CA ALA A 247 -5.05 26.32 6.81
C ALA A 247 -4.32 25.66 5.62
N TYR A 248 -3.38 24.74 5.90
CA TYR A 248 -2.54 24.09 4.89
C TYR A 248 -2.97 22.64 4.61
N ASP A 249 -4.14 22.21 5.08
CA ASP A 249 -4.61 20.82 5.00
C ASP A 249 -4.66 20.28 3.58
N ASN A 250 -5.10 21.12 2.63
CA ASN A 250 -5.27 20.77 1.22
C ASN A 250 -4.05 21.16 0.36
N TYR A 251 -2.94 21.58 0.97
CA TYR A 251 -1.69 21.88 0.27
C TYR A 251 -0.87 20.60 0.14
N PRO A 252 -0.03 20.48 -0.91
CA PRO A 252 0.81 19.30 -1.11
C PRO A 252 1.79 19.12 0.05
N VAL A 253 2.11 17.88 0.39
CA VAL A 253 3.15 17.60 1.37
C VAL A 253 4.54 18.00 0.84
N VAL A 254 5.33 18.66 1.67
CA VAL A 254 6.69 19.14 1.35
C VAL A 254 7.67 18.63 2.42
N GLY A 255 8.93 18.41 2.04
CA GLY A 255 9.97 17.94 2.96
C GLY A 255 10.01 16.41 3.13
N ILE A 256 9.55 15.66 2.12
CA ILE A 256 9.61 14.19 2.13
C ILE A 256 10.64 13.66 1.13
N THR A 257 11.32 12.58 1.51
CA THR A 257 12.25 11.84 0.66
C THR A 257 11.51 10.81 -0.20
N TRP A 258 12.18 10.34 -1.26
CA TRP A 258 11.63 9.29 -2.13
C TRP A 258 11.35 7.99 -1.36
N GLN A 259 12.19 7.65 -0.39
CA GLN A 259 12.00 6.47 0.47
C GLN A 259 10.76 6.63 1.37
N GLN A 260 10.56 7.81 1.96
CA GLN A 260 9.35 8.10 2.75
C GLN A 260 8.08 7.99 1.90
N ALA A 261 8.12 8.46 0.64
CA ALA A 261 7.00 8.34 -0.28
C ALA A 261 6.67 6.87 -0.64
N ASN A 262 7.68 5.99 -0.75
CA ASN A 262 7.42 4.56 -0.93
C ASN A 262 6.86 3.91 0.33
N ALA A 263 7.36 4.28 1.51
CA ALA A 263 6.81 3.82 2.78
C ALA A 263 5.31 4.20 2.91
N PHE A 264 4.95 5.42 2.51
CA PHE A 264 3.55 5.86 2.43
C PHE A 264 2.71 4.98 1.47
N ASN A 265 3.25 4.60 0.31
CA ASN A 265 2.55 3.71 -0.62
C ASN A 265 2.34 2.30 -0.04
N VAL A 266 3.30 1.79 0.74
CA VAL A 266 3.15 0.52 1.45
C VAL A 266 2.04 0.63 2.50
N TYR A 267 2.04 1.70 3.29
CA TYR A 267 0.97 2.00 4.24
C TYR A 267 -0.40 2.07 3.55
N ARG A 268 -0.53 2.83 2.45
CA ARG A 268 -1.78 2.95 1.68
C ARG A 268 -2.26 1.59 1.16
N THR A 269 -1.33 0.73 0.74
CA THR A 269 -1.62 -0.64 0.31
C THR A 269 -2.15 -1.48 1.46
N GLN A 270 -1.51 -1.42 2.63
CA GLN A 270 -1.95 -2.13 3.83
C GLN A 270 -3.32 -1.63 4.28
N LEU A 271 -3.54 -0.32 4.32
CA LEU A 271 -4.81 0.29 4.68
C LEU A 271 -5.96 -0.23 3.81
N MET A 272 -5.80 -0.19 2.49
CA MET A 272 -6.80 -0.68 1.54
C MET A 272 -7.01 -2.19 1.65
N ASN A 273 -5.93 -2.98 1.65
CA ASN A 273 -6.04 -4.44 1.68
C ASN A 273 -6.58 -4.97 3.00
N SER A 274 -6.28 -4.35 4.14
CA SER A 274 -6.87 -4.69 5.44
C SER A 274 -8.38 -4.44 5.44
N TRP A 275 -8.84 -3.36 4.82
CA TRP A 275 -10.28 -3.09 4.65
C TRP A 275 -10.96 -4.10 3.73
N LEU A 276 -10.35 -4.40 2.57
CA LEU A 276 -10.84 -5.41 1.63
C LEU A 276 -10.90 -6.79 2.28
N GLN A 277 -9.90 -7.16 3.07
CA GLN A 277 -9.86 -8.42 3.81
C GLN A 277 -11.05 -8.54 4.77
N HIS A 278 -11.33 -7.46 5.51
CA HIS A 278 -12.44 -7.43 6.46
C HIS A 278 -13.80 -7.59 5.76
N ASN A 279 -13.93 -7.08 4.54
CA ASN A 279 -15.13 -7.23 3.72
C ASN A 279 -15.21 -8.55 2.93
N GLY A 280 -14.17 -9.39 2.98
CA GLY A 280 -14.09 -10.62 2.21
C GLY A 280 -13.86 -10.41 0.70
N GLU A 281 -13.35 -9.24 0.33
CA GLU A 281 -13.01 -8.89 -1.05
C GLU A 281 -11.58 -9.32 -1.41
N ALA A 282 -11.30 -9.43 -2.71
CA ALA A 282 -9.96 -9.79 -3.18
C ALA A 282 -9.00 -8.60 -3.04
N PHE A 283 -7.74 -8.89 -2.69
CA PHE A 283 -6.70 -7.87 -2.58
C PHE A 283 -6.44 -7.12 -3.89
N VAL A 284 -6.12 -5.84 -3.75
CA VAL A 284 -5.66 -5.01 -4.86
C VAL A 284 -4.13 -5.06 -4.98
N ASN A 285 -3.65 -4.71 -6.17
CA ASN A 285 -2.22 -4.52 -6.40
C ASN A 285 -1.67 -3.41 -5.50
N ARG A 286 -0.39 -3.52 -5.15
CA ARG A 286 0.30 -2.50 -4.34
C ARG A 286 0.29 -1.14 -5.03
N PHE A 287 0.05 -0.09 -4.24
CA PHE A 287 0.34 1.27 -4.65
C PHE A 287 1.85 1.43 -4.78
N ARG A 288 2.28 2.23 -5.75
CA ARG A 288 3.68 2.57 -5.98
C ARG A 288 3.77 3.93 -6.63
N LEU A 289 4.95 4.54 -6.55
CA LEU A 289 5.24 5.72 -7.34
C LEU A 289 5.16 5.38 -8.85
N PRO A 290 4.61 6.31 -9.66
CA PRO A 290 4.61 6.14 -11.11
C PRO A 290 6.04 6.14 -11.63
N THR A 291 6.26 5.40 -12.71
CA THR A 291 7.49 5.56 -13.50
C THR A 291 7.46 6.90 -14.22
N GLU A 292 8.63 7.42 -14.60
CA GLU A 292 8.72 8.68 -15.37
C GLU A 292 7.84 8.65 -16.62
N ALA A 293 7.81 7.50 -17.32
CA ALA A 293 7.00 7.35 -18.52
C ALA A 293 5.49 7.31 -18.25
N GLU A 294 5.06 6.70 -17.13
CA GLU A 294 3.66 6.71 -16.71
C GLU A 294 3.22 8.12 -16.30
N TRP A 295 4.06 8.83 -15.55
CA TRP A 295 3.78 10.19 -15.11
C TRP A 295 3.68 11.14 -16.30
N GLU A 296 4.65 11.10 -17.23
CA GLU A 296 4.64 11.96 -18.41
C GLU A 296 3.44 11.65 -19.32
N TYR A 297 3.10 10.37 -19.51
CA TYR A 297 1.93 9.97 -20.28
C TYR A 297 0.63 10.50 -19.66
N ALA A 298 0.48 10.40 -18.33
CA ALA A 298 -0.67 10.94 -17.62
C ALA A 298 -0.72 12.48 -17.70
N ALA A 299 0.42 13.15 -17.52
CA ALA A 299 0.55 14.60 -17.57
C ALA A 299 0.26 15.18 -18.97
N ARG A 300 0.59 14.45 -20.04
CA ARG A 300 0.28 14.84 -21.42
C ARG A 300 -1.21 14.83 -21.74
N GLY A 301 -2.04 14.14 -20.95
CA GLY A 301 -3.51 14.18 -21.10
C GLY A 301 -4.02 13.69 -22.46
N GLY A 302 -3.29 12.79 -23.14
CA GLY A 302 -3.65 12.29 -24.48
C GLY A 302 -3.39 13.25 -25.63
N LEU A 303 -2.68 14.36 -25.40
CA LEU A 303 -2.19 15.22 -26.47
C LEU A 303 -0.92 14.58 -27.07
N ASP A 304 -1.02 14.09 -28.30
CA ASP A 304 0.16 13.88 -29.14
C ASP A 304 0.87 15.23 -29.26
N LEU A 305 2.20 15.24 -29.06
CA LEU A 305 3.09 16.42 -29.15
C LEU A 305 2.43 17.54 -29.95
N ALA A 306 2.03 18.62 -29.27
CA ALA A 306 1.55 19.80 -29.96
C ALA A 306 2.60 20.15 -31.02
N ALA A 307 2.19 20.03 -32.29
CA ALA A 307 3.01 20.31 -33.46
C ALA A 307 3.36 21.80 -33.54
#